data_AF-A0A1B7W918-F1
#
_entry.id   AF-A0A1B7W918-F1
#
_cell.length_a   1.000
_cell.length_b   1.000
_cell.length_c   1.000
_cell.angle_alpha   90.00
_cell.angle_beta   90.00
_cell.angle_gamma   90.00
#
_symmetry.space_group_name_H-M   'P 1'
#
loop_
_entity.id
_entity.type
_entity.pdbx_description
1 polymer ?
#
loop_
_entity_poly.entity_id
_entity_poly.type
_entity_poly.pdbx_seq_one_letter_code
_entity_poly.pdbx_strand_id
1 'polypeptide(L)'
;LIIECFAIAAYNIYIPVADDFARKITEGVVKEEYSHLNFGEVWLQENFTESQAELEAANRQNLPIVWKMLNEVADDAKVLAMEKDALVEDFMIQYGEALSNIGFTTRDIMRLSAYGLATV
;
A
#
# COMPACT_ATOMS: atom_id res chain seq x y z
N LEU A 1 0.91 7.13 -3.10
CA LEU A 1 0.11 6.35 -2.11
C LEU A 1 0.06 4.88 -2.50
N ILE A 2 -0.85 4.43 -3.38
CA ILE A 2 -1.06 2.99 -3.66
C ILE A 2 0.23 2.22 -3.97
N ILE A 3 1.04 2.70 -4.92
CA ILE A 3 2.27 2.01 -5.33
C ILE A 3 3.30 1.98 -4.20
N GLU A 4 3.48 3.09 -3.50
CA GLU A 4 4.40 3.18 -2.36
C GLU A 4 3.98 2.25 -1.22
N CYS A 5 2.71 2.23 -0.83
CA CYS A 5 2.20 1.31 0.18
C CYS A 5 2.36 -0.16 -0.25
N PHE A 6 2.16 -0.46 -1.54
CA PHE A 6 2.38 -1.80 -2.09
C PHE A 6 3.85 -2.20 -2.07
N ALA A 7 4.75 -1.30 -2.42
CA ALA A 7 6.19 -1.53 -2.39
C ALA A 7 6.69 -1.74 -0.96
N ILE A 8 6.30 -0.88 -0.02
CA ILE A 8 6.65 -1.00 1.39
C ILE A 8 6.15 -2.33 1.95
N ALA A 9 4.91 -2.73 1.64
CA ALA A 9 4.38 -4.04 2.03
C ALA A 9 5.18 -5.21 1.45
N ALA A 10 5.48 -5.18 0.16
CA ALA A 10 6.29 -6.21 -0.48
C ALA A 10 7.68 -6.32 0.16
N TYR A 11 8.32 -5.19 0.44
CA TYR A 11 9.65 -5.16 1.06
C TYR A 11 9.64 -5.65 2.51
N ASN A 12 8.68 -5.20 3.32
CA ASN A 12 8.52 -5.63 4.71
C ASN A 12 8.33 -7.15 4.81
N ILE A 13 7.53 -7.74 3.91
CA ILE A 13 7.29 -9.19 3.89
C ILE A 13 8.46 -9.96 3.27
N TYR A 14 9.22 -9.36 2.35
CA TYR A 14 10.38 -10.00 1.72
C TYR A 14 11.62 -10.04 2.63
N ILE A 15 11.91 -8.97 3.37
CA ILE A 15 13.12 -8.84 4.22
C ILE A 15 13.39 -10.08 5.12
N PRO A 16 12.39 -10.64 5.82
CA PRO A 16 12.60 -11.81 6.69
C PRO A 16 12.98 -13.09 5.94
N VAL A 17 12.57 -13.23 4.68
CA VAL A 17 12.74 -14.43 3.84
C VAL A 17 13.80 -14.28 2.76
N ALA A 18 14.28 -13.07 2.53
CA ALA A 18 15.35 -12.75 1.60
C ALA A 18 16.70 -13.37 2.03
N ASP A 19 17.53 -13.69 1.03
CA ASP A 19 18.94 -14.00 1.27
C ASP A 19 19.71 -12.78 1.80
N ASP A 20 20.89 -13.01 2.38
CA ASP A 20 21.64 -11.95 3.08
C ASP A 20 22.03 -10.77 2.18
N PHE A 21 22.24 -11.01 0.88
CA PHE A 21 22.58 -9.95 -0.06
C PHE A 21 21.35 -9.09 -0.36
N ALA A 22 20.25 -9.73 -0.76
CA ALA A 22 19.01 -9.04 -1.09
C ALA A 22 18.38 -8.32 0.13
N ARG A 23 18.46 -8.93 1.33
CA ARG A 23 17.97 -8.32 2.57
C ARG A 23 18.60 -6.95 2.80
N LYS A 24 19.93 -6.88 2.76
CA LYS A 24 20.68 -5.64 3.02
C LYS A 24 20.33 -4.52 2.03
N ILE A 25 20.11 -4.87 0.76
CA ILE A 25 19.67 -3.91 -0.26
C ILE A 25 18.25 -3.44 0.04
N THR A 26 17.34 -4.38 0.30
CA THR A 26 15.92 -4.09 0.52
C THR A 26 15.71 -3.22 1.77
N GLU A 27 16.43 -3.48 2.86
CA GLU A 27 16.42 -2.62 4.06
C GLU A 27 16.83 -1.17 3.76
N GLY A 28 17.79 -0.98 2.83
CA GLY A 28 18.19 0.34 2.35
C GLY A 28 17.07 1.04 1.57
N VAL A 29 16.43 0.31 0.65
CA VAL A 29 15.34 0.82 -0.19
C VAL A 29 14.12 1.21 0.64
N VAL A 30 13.70 0.38 1.60
CA VAL A 30 12.55 0.68 2.47
C VAL A 30 12.68 2.05 3.14
N LYS A 31 13.88 2.41 3.58
CA LYS A 31 14.15 3.71 4.19
C LYS A 31 13.93 4.88 3.22
N GLU A 32 14.22 4.69 1.93
CA GLU A 32 14.02 5.70 0.90
C GLU A 32 12.54 5.82 0.52
N GLU A 33 11.80 4.70 0.40
CA GLU A 33 10.38 4.74 0.03
C GLU A 33 9.49 5.43 1.07
N TYR A 34 9.81 5.32 2.36
CA TYR A 34 9.11 6.11 3.38
C TYR A 34 9.21 7.62 3.11
N SER A 35 10.26 8.09 2.43
CA SER A 35 10.40 9.49 2.04
C SER A 35 9.54 9.85 0.82
N HIS A 36 9.39 8.94 -0.15
CA HIS A 36 8.51 9.14 -1.32
C HIS A 36 7.04 9.17 -0.92
N LEU A 37 6.60 8.23 -0.07
CA LEU A 37 5.24 8.22 0.47
C LEU A 37 4.92 9.56 1.16
N ASN A 38 5.84 10.04 1.99
CA ASN A 38 5.70 11.28 2.74
C ASN A 38 5.47 12.51 1.86
N PHE A 39 6.20 12.67 0.73
CA PHE A 39 6.01 13.83 -0.14
C PHE A 39 4.59 13.93 -0.71
N GLY A 40 4.07 12.83 -1.28
CA GLY A 40 2.73 12.82 -1.84
C GLY A 40 1.64 12.94 -0.76
N GLU A 41 1.87 12.35 0.40
CA GLU A 41 0.98 12.41 1.55
C GLU A 41 0.84 13.85 2.10
N VAL A 42 1.96 14.55 2.32
CA VAL A 42 1.97 15.94 2.80
C VAL A 42 1.26 16.85 1.81
N TRP A 43 1.52 16.72 0.50
CA TRP A 43 0.83 17.54 -0.49
C TRP A 43 -0.69 17.32 -0.48
N LEU A 44 -1.14 16.06 -0.39
CA LEU A 44 -2.56 15.74 -0.33
C LEU A 44 -3.22 16.18 0.97
N GLN A 45 -2.48 16.14 2.08
CA GLN A 45 -2.92 16.67 3.36
C GLN A 45 -3.15 18.19 3.29
N GLU A 46 -2.19 18.94 2.75
CA GLU A 46 -2.28 20.40 2.61
C GLU A 46 -3.43 20.83 1.67
N ASN A 47 -3.79 19.98 0.71
CA ASN A 47 -4.81 20.25 -0.31
C ASN A 47 -6.06 19.36 -0.16
N PHE A 48 -6.30 18.82 1.04
CA PHE A 48 -7.30 17.76 1.25
C PHE A 48 -8.71 18.18 0.84
N THR A 49 -9.17 19.36 1.27
CA THR A 49 -10.53 19.86 0.99
C THR A 49 -10.82 19.92 -0.51
N GLU A 50 -9.84 20.30 -1.32
CA GLU A 50 -9.97 20.42 -2.78
C GLU A 50 -9.82 19.06 -3.48
N SER A 51 -8.96 18.20 -2.93
CA SER A 51 -8.58 16.92 -3.54
C SER A 51 -9.46 15.75 -3.11
N GLN A 52 -10.27 15.89 -2.05
CA GLN A 52 -10.99 14.77 -1.42
C GLN A 52 -11.86 13.99 -2.42
N ALA A 53 -12.70 14.68 -3.20
CA ALA A 53 -13.60 14.02 -4.15
C ALA A 53 -12.85 13.26 -5.24
N GLU A 54 -11.73 13.82 -5.73
CA GLU A 54 -10.88 13.17 -6.72
C GLU A 54 -10.15 11.97 -6.12
N LEU A 55 -9.65 12.07 -4.88
CA LEU A 55 -9.03 10.97 -4.16
C LEU A 55 -9.98 9.78 -3.98
N GLU A 56 -11.24 10.02 -3.66
CA GLU A 56 -12.24 8.95 -3.54
C GLU A 56 -12.53 8.28 -4.90
N ALA A 57 -12.61 9.07 -5.98
CA ALA A 57 -12.80 8.56 -7.32
C ALA A 57 -11.58 7.74 -7.79
N ALA A 58 -10.37 8.27 -7.55
CA ALA A 58 -9.12 7.59 -7.85
C ALA A 58 -8.98 6.29 -7.06
N ASN A 59 -9.31 6.27 -5.77
CA ASN A 59 -9.33 5.04 -4.97
C ASN A 59 -10.27 4.00 -5.57
N ARG A 60 -11.50 4.38 -5.93
CA ARG A 60 -12.49 3.46 -6.50
C ARG A 60 -12.02 2.85 -7.83
N GLN A 61 -11.30 3.62 -8.64
CA GLN A 61 -10.78 3.15 -9.92
C GLN A 61 -9.54 2.26 -9.79
N ASN A 62 -8.64 2.60 -8.85
CA ASN A 62 -7.30 2.02 -8.82
C ASN A 62 -7.11 0.94 -7.76
N LEU A 63 -7.81 1.02 -6.62
CA LEU A 63 -7.66 0.02 -5.55
C LEU A 63 -8.00 -1.42 -6.01
N PRO A 64 -9.03 -1.66 -6.85
CA PRO A 64 -9.29 -2.98 -7.43
C PRO A 64 -8.12 -3.56 -8.24
N ILE A 65 -7.31 -2.70 -8.86
CA ILE A 65 -6.14 -3.12 -9.65
C ILE A 65 -5.09 -3.73 -8.72
N VAL A 66 -4.92 -3.20 -7.50
CA VAL A 66 -4.00 -3.75 -6.49
C VAL A 66 -4.38 -5.18 -6.11
N TRP A 67 -5.66 -5.45 -5.92
CA TRP A 67 -6.13 -6.82 -5.62
C TRP A 67 -5.86 -7.78 -6.76
N LYS A 68 -6.06 -7.32 -7.99
CA LYS A 68 -5.69 -8.10 -9.17
C LYS A 68 -4.17 -8.38 -9.19
N MET A 69 -3.34 -7.37 -8.94
CA MET A 69 -1.88 -7.54 -8.85
C MET A 69 -1.50 -8.55 -7.75
N LEU A 70 -2.08 -8.45 -6.55
CA LEU A 70 -1.85 -9.38 -5.44
C LEU A 70 -2.27 -10.82 -5.78
N ASN A 71 -3.35 -11.00 -6.56
CA ASN A 71 -3.76 -12.30 -7.05
C ASN A 71 -2.77 -12.85 -8.10
N GLU A 72 -2.30 -12.01 -9.02
CA GLU A 72 -1.40 -12.40 -10.09
C GLU A 72 -0.01 -12.81 -9.59
N VAL A 73 0.48 -12.21 -8.50
CA VAL A 73 1.80 -12.53 -7.93
C VAL A 73 1.76 -13.59 -6.83
N ALA A 74 0.59 -14.07 -6.42
CA ALA A 74 0.42 -14.90 -5.22
C ALA A 74 1.22 -16.21 -5.28
N ASP A 75 1.24 -16.89 -6.42
CA ASP A 75 1.93 -18.17 -6.57
C ASP A 75 3.46 -18.01 -6.50
N ASP A 76 4.00 -16.99 -7.18
CA ASP A 76 5.43 -16.70 -7.13
C ASP A 76 5.86 -16.17 -5.76
N ALA A 77 5.07 -15.27 -5.16
CA ALA A 77 5.29 -14.78 -3.80
C ALA A 77 5.38 -15.94 -2.79
N LYS A 78 4.52 -16.95 -2.93
CA LYS A 78 4.57 -18.15 -2.10
C LYS A 78 5.84 -18.97 -2.29
N VAL A 79 6.37 -19.08 -3.52
CA VAL A 79 7.68 -19.71 -3.76
C VAL A 79 8.80 -18.97 -3.03
N LEU A 80 8.69 -17.65 -2.91
CA LEU A 80 9.58 -16.78 -2.14
C LEU A 80 9.26 -16.76 -0.62
N ALA A 81 8.33 -17.60 -0.14
CA ALA A 81 7.84 -17.62 1.24
C ALA A 81 7.19 -16.30 1.71
N MET A 82 6.63 -15.53 0.79
CA MET A 82 5.85 -14.33 1.06
C MET A 82 4.35 -14.67 0.97
N GLU A 83 3.70 -14.81 2.12
CA GLU A 83 2.27 -15.15 2.17
C GLU A 83 1.40 -13.98 1.69
N LYS A 84 0.46 -14.28 0.79
CA LYS A 84 -0.45 -13.28 0.22
C LYS A 84 -1.24 -12.54 1.30
N ASP A 85 -1.72 -13.24 2.32
CA ASP A 85 -2.49 -12.62 3.41
C ASP A 85 -1.65 -11.62 4.20
N ALA A 86 -0.35 -11.88 4.37
CA ALA A 86 0.57 -10.95 5.02
C ALA A 86 0.85 -9.71 4.14
N LEU A 87 0.97 -9.89 2.82
CA LEU A 87 1.10 -8.78 1.87
C LEU A 87 -0.14 -7.88 1.88
N VAL A 88 -1.32 -8.50 1.93
CA VAL A 88 -2.60 -7.81 2.05
C VAL A 88 -2.66 -7.01 3.36
N GLU A 89 -2.35 -7.65 4.48
CA GLU A 89 -2.40 -7.02 5.80
C GLU A 89 -1.50 -5.79 5.86
N ASP A 90 -0.21 -5.92 5.49
CA ASP A 90 0.74 -4.81 5.56
C ASP A 90 0.35 -3.68 4.59
N PHE A 91 -0.10 -4.00 3.37
CA PHE A 91 -0.61 -3.00 2.43
C PHE A 91 -1.78 -2.21 3.00
N MET A 92 -2.74 -2.88 3.64
CA MET A 92 -3.93 -2.24 4.21
C MET A 92 -3.59 -1.36 5.40
N ILE A 93 -2.60 -1.75 6.21
CA ILE A 93 -2.07 -0.92 7.30
C ILE A 93 -1.45 0.35 6.73
N GLN A 94 -0.47 0.23 5.84
CA GLN A 94 0.25 1.37 5.28
C GLN A 94 -0.66 2.32 4.50
N TYR A 95 -1.58 1.78 3.71
CA TYR A 95 -2.52 2.59 2.95
C TYR A 95 -3.56 3.27 3.86
N GLY A 96 -4.03 2.58 4.89
CA GLY A 96 -4.96 3.14 5.88
C GLY A 96 -4.33 4.28 6.69
N GLU A 97 -3.09 4.12 7.14
CA GLU A 97 -2.34 5.16 7.84
C GLU A 97 -2.12 6.39 6.95
N ALA A 98 -1.71 6.20 5.70
CA ALA A 98 -1.53 7.30 4.75
C ALA A 98 -2.85 8.08 4.51
N LEU A 99 -3.97 7.38 4.34
CA LEU A 99 -5.29 8.04 4.20
C LEU A 99 -5.69 8.79 5.47
N SER A 100 -5.40 8.24 6.65
CA SER A 100 -5.65 8.89 7.95
C SER A 100 -4.84 10.18 8.08
N ASN A 101 -3.56 10.15 7.73
CA ASN A 101 -2.67 11.30 7.81
C ASN A 101 -3.09 12.43 6.85
N ILE A 102 -3.61 12.08 5.66
CA ILE A 102 -4.17 13.04 4.71
C ILE A 102 -5.43 13.73 5.25
N GLY A 103 -6.21 13.06 6.09
CA GLY A 103 -7.39 13.65 6.75
C GLY A 103 -8.69 12.84 6.60
N PHE A 104 -8.65 11.65 6.04
CA PHE A 104 -9.83 10.77 6.00
C PHE A 104 -10.18 10.25 7.40
N THR A 105 -11.48 10.18 7.70
CA THR A 105 -11.92 9.59 8.96
C THR A 105 -11.78 8.06 8.94
N THR A 106 -11.76 7.41 10.11
CA THR A 106 -11.79 5.94 10.19
C THR A 106 -12.94 5.34 9.39
N ARG A 107 -14.11 6.00 9.37
CA ARG A 107 -15.27 5.57 8.59
C ARG A 107 -15.00 5.65 7.09
N ASP A 108 -14.35 6.72 6.63
CA ASP A 108 -13.98 6.88 5.23
C ASP A 108 -12.97 5.82 4.81
N ILE A 109 -11.94 5.59 5.62
CA ILE A 109 -10.92 4.57 5.36
C ILE A 109 -11.57 3.20 5.20
N MET A 110 -12.45 2.78 6.13
CA MET A 110 -13.15 1.50 6.01
C MET A 110 -13.98 1.40 4.73
N ARG A 111 -14.69 2.48 4.35
CA ARG A 111 -15.47 2.52 3.10
C ARG A 111 -14.56 2.43 1.87
N LEU A 112 -13.45 3.17 1.86
CA LEU A 112 -12.51 3.22 0.74
C LEU A 112 -11.82 1.88 0.53
N SER A 113 -11.38 1.25 1.62
CA SER A 113 -10.82 -0.10 1.69
C SER A 113 -11.76 -1.16 1.14
N ALA A 114 -13.06 -1.06 1.44
CA ALA A 114 -14.05 -2.02 0.98
C ALA A 114 -14.26 -2.01 -0.55
N TYR A 115 -13.98 -0.89 -1.25
CA TYR A 115 -14.05 -0.88 -2.72
C TYR A 115 -13.06 -1.82 -3.37
N GLY A 116 -11.93 -2.04 -2.71
CA GLY A 116 -10.96 -3.03 -3.14
C GLY A 116 -11.51 -4.46 -3.09
N LEU A 117 -12.23 -4.77 -2.00
CA LEU A 117 -12.86 -6.07 -1.78
C LEU A 117 -14.10 -6.31 -2.64
N ALA A 118 -14.72 -5.26 -3.19
CA ALA A 118 -15.93 -5.35 -3.99
C ALA A 118 -15.72 -5.96 -5.40
N THR A 119 -14.48 -6.32 -5.74
CA THR A 119 -14.12 -6.94 -7.02
C THR A 119 -13.69 -8.40 -6.90
N VAL A 120 -13.88 -9.01 -5.73
CA VAL A 120 -13.72 -10.46 -5.48
C VAL A 120 -14.99 -11.20 -5.84
#